data_AF-A0A7C6T520-F1
#
_entry.id   AF-A0A7C6T520-F1
#
_cell.length_a   1.000
_cell.length_b   1.000
_cell.length_c   1.000
_cell.angle_alpha   90.00
_cell.angle_beta   90.00
_cell.angle_gamma   90.00
#
_symmetry.space_group_name_H-M   'P 1'
#
loop_
_entity.id
_entity.type
_entity.pdbx_description
1 polymer ?
#
loop_
_entity_poly.entity_id
_entity_poly.type
_entity_poly.pdbx_seq_one_letter_code
_entity_poly.pdbx_strand_id
1 'polypeptide(L)'
;MDDFSFSTGQSFNAYNQLTQYPSLKPFSLGASPVETQVSYSPQGHTQQETNAQGTKDYSYNAAERLTRFTNTLQGQSEPSIEAHYRYDPFGRRISKTVTQNASSNSSTTWFTYSEQGLMAEASEQGELTKAYGFNPVAAQQGLWSTDPIWQANVIDNQLSHEYTDYYYLHTDHL
;
A
#
# COMPACT_ATOMS: atom_id res chain seq x y z
N MET A 1 -16.12 12.83 40.89
CA MET A 1 -14.78 12.80 40.28
C MET A 1 -14.79 11.58 39.41
N ASP A 2 -15.13 11.77 38.14
CA ASP A 2 -15.10 10.70 37.16
C ASP A 2 -13.63 10.52 36.78
N ASP A 3 -13.08 9.39 37.20
CA ASP A 3 -11.75 8.94 36.83
C ASP A 3 -11.79 8.52 35.36
N PHE A 4 -11.50 9.46 34.46
CA PHE A 4 -11.26 9.15 33.05
C PHE A 4 -9.86 8.54 32.93
N SER A 5 -9.75 7.27 33.29
CA SER A 5 -8.55 6.48 32.97
C SER A 5 -8.52 6.26 31.46
N PHE A 6 -7.78 7.09 30.72
CA PHE A 6 -7.34 6.72 29.37
C PHE A 6 -6.24 5.66 29.50
N SER A 7 -6.61 4.40 29.69
CA SER A 7 -5.70 3.33 29.32
C SER A 7 -5.70 3.23 27.81
N THR A 8 -4.56 3.50 27.16
CA THR A 8 -3.85 2.55 26.27
C THR A 8 -2.86 3.27 25.35
N GLY A 9 -1.60 3.30 25.79
CA GLY A 9 -0.47 3.66 24.95
C GLY A 9 -0.13 2.53 23.96
N GLN A 10 0.89 2.75 23.14
CA GLN A 10 1.47 1.70 22.31
C GLN A 10 2.06 0.60 23.21
N SER A 11 1.84 -0.66 22.86
CA SER A 11 2.48 -1.80 23.53
C SER A 11 3.39 -2.55 22.57
N PHE A 12 4.42 -3.19 23.13
CA PHE A 12 5.42 -3.93 22.36
C PHE A 12 5.65 -5.30 22.96
N ASN A 13 5.98 -6.28 22.12
CA ASN A 13 6.46 -7.58 22.58
C ASN A 13 7.96 -7.56 22.92
N ALA A 14 8.50 -8.70 23.35
CA ALA A 14 9.92 -8.85 23.70
C ALA A 14 10.91 -8.62 22.53
N TYR A 15 10.41 -8.59 21.28
CA TYR A 15 11.18 -8.31 20.07
C TYR A 15 11.05 -6.85 19.62
N ASN A 16 10.51 -5.97 20.47
CA ASN A 16 10.22 -4.57 20.15
C ASN A 16 9.27 -4.38 18.96
N GLN A 17 8.39 -5.35 18.70
CA GLN A 17 7.35 -5.21 17.68
C GLN A 17 6.07 -4.64 18.30
N LEU A 18 5.43 -3.70 17.58
CA LEU A 18 4.23 -3.02 18.02
C LEU A 18 3.03 -3.98 18.10
N THR A 19 2.60 -4.36 19.30
CA THR A 19 1.47 -5.30 19.49
C THR A 19 0.13 -4.60 19.64
N GLN A 20 0.13 -3.31 19.96
CA GLN A 20 -1.11 -2.53 20.12
C GLN A 20 -0.85 -1.06 19.86
N TYR A 21 -1.80 -0.38 19.21
CA TYR A 21 -1.79 1.07 19.08
C TYR A 21 -3.20 1.65 18.89
N PRO A 22 -3.43 2.92 19.27
CA PRO A 22 -4.65 3.64 18.93
C PRO A 22 -4.64 4.04 17.45
N SER A 23 -5.48 3.39 16.63
CA SER A 23 -5.65 3.73 15.22
C SER A 23 -6.62 4.89 15.06
N LEU A 24 -6.22 5.93 14.33
CA LEU A 24 -7.05 7.09 14.05
C LEU A 24 -7.05 7.37 12.55
N LYS A 25 -8.23 7.59 11.96
CA LYS A 25 -8.33 8.05 10.58
C LYS A 25 -7.90 9.53 10.52
N PRO A 26 -6.80 9.88 9.81
CA PRO A 26 -6.35 11.26 9.72
C PRO A 26 -7.40 12.19 9.12
N PHE A 27 -7.35 13.48 9.48
CA PHE A 27 -8.20 14.54 8.93
C PHE A 27 -9.71 14.32 9.08
N SER A 28 -10.12 13.43 9.99
CA SER A 28 -11.53 13.16 10.31
C SER A 28 -11.90 13.88 11.60
N LEU A 29 -12.60 15.02 11.49
CA LEU A 29 -13.07 15.80 12.63
C LEU A 29 -13.97 14.94 13.54
N GLY A 30 -13.61 14.82 14.82
CA GLY A 30 -14.37 14.03 15.80
C GLY A 30 -14.10 12.53 15.80
N ALA A 31 -13.15 12.04 15.00
CA ALA A 31 -12.75 10.64 15.07
C ALA A 31 -12.12 10.32 16.43
N SER A 32 -12.64 9.30 17.10
CA SER A 32 -12.01 8.73 18.29
C SER A 32 -11.06 7.61 17.88
N PRO A 33 -9.88 7.50 18.52
CA PRO A 33 -8.99 6.39 18.23
C PRO A 33 -9.64 5.05 18.57
N VAL A 34 -9.38 4.05 17.73
CA VAL A 34 -9.81 2.67 17.96
C VAL A 34 -8.58 1.84 18.27
N GLU A 35 -8.58 1.24 19.46
CA GLU A 35 -7.52 0.32 19.87
C GLU A 35 -7.38 -0.82 18.87
N THR A 36 -6.18 -0.98 18.33
CA THR A 36 -5.86 -1.97 17.30
C THR A 36 -4.77 -2.89 17.82
N GLN A 37 -5.05 -4.19 17.81
CA GLN A 37 -4.09 -5.23 18.12
C GLN A 37 -3.40 -5.71 16.85
N VAL A 38 -2.12 -6.05 16.97
CA VAL A 38 -1.28 -6.50 15.86
C VAL A 38 -0.65 -7.83 16.21
N SER A 39 -0.75 -8.80 15.30
CA SER A 39 -0.05 -10.08 15.39
C SER A 39 0.97 -10.22 14.27
N TYR A 40 1.97 -11.08 14.50
CA TYR A 40 3.11 -11.26 13.62
C TYR A 40 3.28 -12.73 13.25
N SER A 41 3.76 -12.98 12.03
CA SER A 41 4.21 -14.30 11.61
C SER A 41 5.49 -14.72 12.36
N PRO A 42 5.90 -15.99 12.33
CA PRO A 42 7.18 -16.43 12.90
C PRO A 42 8.40 -15.71 12.31
N GLN A 43 8.31 -15.22 11.07
CA GLN A 43 9.35 -14.42 10.40
C GLN A 43 9.32 -12.94 10.82
N GLY A 44 8.35 -12.54 11.64
CA GLY A 44 8.24 -11.18 12.16
C GLY A 44 7.49 -10.20 11.26
N HIS A 45 6.84 -10.65 10.18
CA HIS A 45 5.96 -9.80 9.39
C HIS A 45 4.61 -9.62 10.08
N THR A 46 4.00 -8.43 9.96
CA THR A 46 2.61 -8.23 10.40
C THR A 46 1.72 -9.24 9.71
N GLN A 47 1.03 -10.09 10.46
CA GLN A 47 0.12 -11.12 9.97
C GLN A 47 -1.33 -10.63 10.01
N GLN A 48 -1.72 -9.95 11.09
CA GLN A 48 -3.07 -9.47 11.28
C GLN A 48 -3.09 -8.17 12.08
N GLU A 49 -4.00 -7.27 11.72
CA GLU A 49 -4.43 -6.14 12.56
C GLU A 49 -5.92 -6.31 12.86
N THR A 50 -6.35 -6.18 14.11
CA THR A 50 -7.77 -6.30 14.47
C THR A 50 -8.19 -5.23 15.46
N ASN A 51 -9.37 -4.66 15.25
CA ASN A 51 -9.97 -3.68 16.13
C ASN A 51 -11.51 -3.75 16.05
N ALA A 52 -12.20 -2.83 16.73
CA ALA A 52 -13.65 -2.78 16.73
C ALA A 52 -14.29 -2.49 15.34
N GLN A 53 -13.50 -2.06 14.34
CA GLN A 53 -13.99 -1.78 12.99
C GLN A 53 -13.83 -2.97 12.03
N GLY A 54 -13.00 -3.95 12.37
CA GLY A 54 -12.75 -5.12 11.54
C GLY A 54 -11.36 -5.71 11.71
N THR A 55 -11.00 -6.54 10.74
CA THR A 55 -9.75 -7.29 10.68
C THR A 55 -9.07 -7.05 9.34
N LYS A 56 -7.76 -6.79 9.38
CA LYS A 56 -6.90 -6.85 8.20
C LYS A 56 -5.98 -8.06 8.31
N ASP A 57 -5.85 -8.82 7.24
CA ASP A 57 -4.92 -9.95 7.16
C ASP A 57 -3.90 -9.74 6.04
N TYR A 58 -2.69 -10.23 6.30
CA TYR A 58 -1.54 -10.10 5.42
C TYR A 58 -0.90 -11.47 5.20
N SER A 59 -0.75 -11.88 3.94
CA SER A 59 -0.11 -13.15 3.59
C SER A 59 1.13 -12.92 2.74
N TYR A 60 2.20 -13.66 3.04
CA TYR A 60 3.50 -13.51 2.41
C TYR A 60 3.91 -14.82 1.74
N ASN A 61 4.69 -14.74 0.66
CA ASN A 61 5.31 -15.90 0.06
C ASN A 61 6.62 -16.28 0.77
N ALA A 62 7.24 -17.39 0.34
CA ALA A 62 8.51 -17.88 0.90
C ALA A 62 9.72 -16.94 0.67
N ALA A 63 9.58 -15.94 -0.21
CA ALA A 63 10.57 -14.90 -0.42
C ALA A 63 10.23 -13.62 0.39
N GLU A 64 9.38 -13.74 1.41
CA GLU A 64 9.01 -12.67 2.36
C GLU A 64 8.26 -11.49 1.71
N ARG A 65 7.60 -11.72 0.56
CA ARG A 65 6.87 -10.69 -0.18
C ARG A 65 5.37 -10.79 0.10
N LEU A 66 4.72 -9.67 0.41
CA LEU A 66 3.26 -9.61 0.61
C LEU A 66 2.53 -10.01 -0.69
N THR A 67 1.80 -11.12 -0.68
CA THR A 67 1.04 -11.60 -1.85
C THR A 67 -0.45 -11.38 -1.74
N ARG A 68 -0.99 -11.28 -0.52
CA ARG A 68 -2.41 -11.07 -0.29
C ARG A 68 -2.64 -10.12 0.87
N PHE A 69 -3.62 -9.24 0.71
CA PHE A 69 -4.15 -8.38 1.75
C PHE A 69 -5.68 -8.49 1.76
N THR A 70 -6.29 -8.58 2.93
CA THR A 70 -7.74 -8.47 3.10
C THR A 70 -8.10 -7.45 4.16
N ASN A 71 -9.25 -6.79 4.01
CA ASN A 71 -9.88 -5.99 5.05
C ASN A 71 -11.35 -6.42 5.18
N THR A 72 -11.67 -7.09 6.27
CA THR A 72 -13.02 -7.56 6.59
C THR A 72 -13.62 -6.63 7.64
N LEU A 73 -14.69 -5.91 7.30
CA LEU A 73 -15.34 -5.01 8.25
C LEU A 73 -16.07 -5.80 9.33
N GLN A 74 -16.22 -5.20 10.50
CA GLN A 74 -16.96 -5.81 11.61
C GLN A 74 -18.36 -6.27 11.16
N GLY A 75 -18.68 -7.53 11.48
CA GLY A 75 -19.97 -8.13 11.13
C GLY A 75 -20.06 -8.68 9.71
N GLN A 76 -19.01 -8.59 8.89
CA GLN A 76 -18.93 -9.24 7.58
C GLN A 76 -18.22 -10.60 7.70
N SER A 77 -18.69 -11.59 6.93
CA SER A 77 -18.02 -12.89 6.79
C SER A 77 -16.97 -12.90 5.68
N GLU A 78 -17.08 -11.99 4.71
CA GLU A 78 -16.20 -11.88 3.55
C GLU A 78 -15.46 -10.53 3.54
N PRO A 79 -14.26 -10.45 2.94
CA PRO A 79 -13.52 -9.20 2.84
C PRO A 79 -14.28 -8.11 2.08
N SER A 80 -14.34 -6.91 2.67
CA SER A 80 -14.76 -5.68 1.98
C SER A 80 -13.72 -5.23 0.94
N ILE A 81 -12.45 -5.57 1.14
CA ILE A 81 -11.37 -5.34 0.19
C ILE A 81 -10.48 -6.58 0.21
N GLU A 82 -10.12 -7.08 -0.97
CA GLU A 82 -9.09 -8.09 -1.15
C GLU A 82 -8.12 -7.65 -2.24
N ALA A 83 -6.83 -7.66 -1.95
CA ALA A 83 -5.78 -7.32 -2.90
C ALA A 83 -4.79 -8.48 -3.07
N HIS A 84 -4.46 -8.79 -4.33
CA HIS A 84 -3.46 -9.79 -4.72
C HIS A 84 -2.29 -9.11 -5.42
N TYR A 85 -1.07 -9.53 -5.10
CA TYR A 85 0.16 -8.96 -5.63
C TYR A 85 1.01 -10.02 -6.30
N ARG A 86 1.55 -9.70 -7.48
CA ARG A 86 2.50 -10.56 -8.20
C ARG A 86 3.83 -9.84 -8.36
N TYR A 87 4.90 -10.62 -8.34
CA TYR A 87 6.28 -10.11 -8.39
C TYR A 87 7.08 -10.83 -9.46
N ASP A 88 8.05 -10.14 -10.04
CA ASP A 88 9.07 -10.75 -10.88
C ASP A 88 10.20 -11.39 -10.04
N PRO A 89 11.17 -12.08 -10.65
CA PRO A 89 12.30 -12.68 -9.92
C PRO A 89 13.14 -11.68 -9.13
N PHE A 90 13.25 -10.44 -9.61
CA PHE A 90 13.98 -9.36 -8.94
C PHE A 90 13.21 -8.77 -7.75
N GLY A 91 11.98 -9.21 -7.49
CA GLY A 91 11.18 -8.73 -6.36
C GLY A 91 10.37 -7.47 -6.67
N ARG A 92 10.31 -7.03 -7.92
CA ARG A 92 9.50 -5.89 -8.33
C ARG A 92 8.04 -6.34 -8.50
N ARG A 93 7.09 -5.56 -7.98
CA ARG A 93 5.67 -5.85 -8.11
C ARG A 93 5.22 -5.60 -9.55
N ILE A 94 4.84 -6.64 -10.29
CA ILE A 94 4.41 -6.54 -11.69
C ILE A 94 2.90 -6.40 -11.86
N SER A 95 2.12 -6.81 -10.86
CA SER A 95 0.67 -6.59 -10.87
C SER A 95 0.07 -6.45 -9.47
N LYS A 96 -1.05 -5.72 -9.40
CA LYS A 96 -1.93 -5.63 -8.23
C LYS A 96 -3.36 -5.78 -8.71
N THR A 97 -4.11 -6.74 -8.16
CA THR A 97 -5.54 -6.90 -8.42
C THR A 97 -6.31 -6.60 -7.14
N VAL A 98 -7.28 -5.69 -7.18
CA VAL A 98 -8.09 -5.29 -6.02
C VAL A 98 -9.56 -5.59 -6.29
N THR A 99 -10.17 -6.36 -5.41
CA THR A 99 -11.61 -6.66 -5.41
C THR A 99 -12.27 -5.96 -4.23
N GLN A 100 -13.42 -5.32 -4.45
CA GLN A 100 -14.15 -4.56 -3.42
C GLN A 100 -15.55 -5.12 -3.16
N ASN A 101 -15.99 -5.05 -1.90
CA ASN A 101 -17.33 -5.35 -1.36
C ASN A 101 -17.89 -6.73 -1.70
N ALA A 102 -17.07 -7.80 -1.64
CA ALA A 102 -17.44 -9.15 -2.07
C ALA A 102 -18.11 -9.21 -3.48
N SER A 103 -18.03 -8.12 -4.24
CA SER A 103 -18.59 -7.94 -5.57
C SER A 103 -17.54 -8.36 -6.58
N SER A 104 -17.96 -8.73 -7.77
CA SER A 104 -17.07 -9.00 -8.92
C SER A 104 -16.36 -7.75 -9.45
N ASN A 105 -16.46 -6.60 -8.77
CA ASN A 105 -15.72 -5.38 -9.10
C ASN A 105 -14.25 -5.55 -8.70
N SER A 106 -13.52 -6.22 -9.59
CA SER A 106 -12.08 -6.36 -9.54
C SER A 106 -11.43 -5.38 -10.51
N SER A 107 -10.27 -4.83 -10.16
CA SER A 107 -9.44 -4.07 -11.08
C SER A 107 -7.98 -4.47 -10.94
N THR A 108 -7.31 -4.63 -12.07
CA THR A 108 -5.89 -4.94 -12.14
C THR A 108 -5.09 -3.72 -12.58
N THR A 109 -3.99 -3.45 -11.86
CA THR A 109 -2.95 -2.50 -12.25
C THR A 109 -1.70 -3.27 -12.62
N TRP A 110 -1.18 -3.03 -13.81
CA TRP A 110 0.11 -3.56 -14.27
C TRP A 110 1.21 -2.53 -14.06
N PHE A 111 2.40 -2.99 -13.67
CA PHE A 111 3.55 -2.13 -13.41
C PHE A 111 4.67 -2.47 -14.39
N THR A 112 5.17 -1.47 -15.10
CA THR A 112 6.25 -1.62 -16.08
C THR A 112 7.50 -0.93 -15.58
N TYR A 113 8.64 -1.61 -15.67
CA TYR A 113 9.92 -1.14 -15.11
C TYR A 113 11.00 -1.03 -16.19
N SER A 114 11.87 -0.03 -16.04
CA SER A 114 13.20 -0.01 -16.67
C SER A 114 14.27 -0.48 -15.68
N GLU A 115 15.53 -0.36 -16.07
CA GLU A 115 16.68 -0.49 -15.18
C GLU A 115 16.77 0.64 -14.14
N GLN A 116 16.07 1.75 -14.34
CA GLN A 116 16.13 2.92 -13.47
C GLN A 116 15.00 2.95 -12.43
N GLY A 117 13.89 2.27 -12.70
CA GLY A 117 12.73 2.23 -11.80
C GLY A 117 11.40 1.92 -12.46
N LEU A 118 10.31 2.08 -11.71
CA LEU A 118 8.92 1.99 -12.19
C LEU A 118 8.65 3.07 -13.23
N MET A 119 8.51 2.73 -14.51
CA MET A 119 8.22 3.71 -15.56
C MET A 119 6.73 4.06 -15.67
N ALA A 120 5.86 3.08 -15.45
CA ALA A 120 4.46 3.22 -15.81
C ALA A 120 3.54 2.28 -15.04
N GLU A 121 2.30 2.73 -14.87
CA GLU A 121 1.16 1.90 -14.48
C GLU A 121 0.17 1.82 -15.64
N ALA A 122 -0.42 0.65 -15.85
CA ALA A 122 -1.47 0.44 -16.83
C ALA A 122 -2.71 -0.19 -16.20
N SER A 123 -3.88 0.12 -16.77
CA SER A 123 -5.16 -0.49 -16.42
C SER A 123 -5.18 -1.97 -16.80
N GLU A 124 -6.24 -2.68 -16.42
CA GLU A 124 -6.43 -4.09 -16.75
C GLU A 124 -6.47 -4.34 -18.27
N GLN A 125 -6.90 -3.35 -19.04
CA GLN A 125 -6.94 -3.35 -20.50
C GLN A 125 -5.58 -3.01 -21.14
N GLY A 126 -4.57 -2.68 -20.34
CA GLY A 126 -3.24 -2.30 -20.80
C GLY A 126 -3.13 -0.82 -21.19
N GLU A 127 -4.11 0.01 -20.85
CA GLU A 127 -4.06 1.44 -21.11
C GLU A 127 -3.17 2.13 -20.07
N LEU A 128 -2.24 2.96 -20.51
CA LEU A 128 -1.36 3.74 -19.63
C LEU A 128 -2.19 4.70 -18.78
N THR A 129 -2.09 4.58 -17.46
CA THR A 129 -2.80 5.44 -16.50
C THR A 129 -1.86 6.37 -15.73
N LYS A 130 -0.61 5.93 -15.53
CA LYS A 130 0.44 6.76 -14.92
C LYS A 130 1.77 6.52 -15.60
N ALA A 131 2.60 7.56 -15.65
CA ALA A 131 4.00 7.45 -16.02
C ALA A 131 4.88 8.24 -15.06
N TYR A 132 6.15 7.85 -14.99
CA TYR A 132 7.12 8.41 -14.06
C TYR A 132 8.44 8.68 -14.77
N GLY A 133 9.09 9.79 -14.41
CA GLY A 133 10.47 10.06 -14.77
C GLY A 133 11.34 10.15 -13.53
N PHE A 134 12.54 9.56 -13.61
CA PHE A 134 13.50 9.53 -12.51
C PHE A 134 14.73 10.34 -12.86
N ASN A 135 15.46 10.75 -11.82
CA ASN A 135 16.77 11.33 -11.96
C ASN A 135 17.75 10.31 -12.58
N PRO A 136 18.31 10.59 -13.78
CA PRO A 136 19.19 9.65 -14.46
C PRO A 136 20.51 9.41 -13.71
N VAL A 137 20.89 10.29 -12.77
CA VAL A 137 22.10 10.16 -11.95
C VAL A 137 21.86 9.26 -10.74
N ALA A 138 20.65 9.26 -10.14
CA ALA A 138 20.32 8.40 -9.01
C ALA A 138 20.37 6.91 -9.39
N ALA A 139 19.92 6.57 -10.60
CA ALA A 139 20.03 5.22 -11.14
C ALA A 139 21.50 4.74 -11.25
N GLN A 140 22.45 5.65 -11.51
CA GLN A 140 23.88 5.33 -11.58
C GLN A 140 24.51 5.03 -10.20
N GLN A 141 23.83 5.40 -9.12
CA GLN A 141 24.26 5.12 -7.74
C GLN A 141 23.64 3.83 -7.18
N GLY A 142 22.91 3.06 -8.00
CA GLY A 142 22.24 1.83 -7.57
C GLY A 142 21.01 2.06 -6.69
N LEU A 143 20.52 3.30 -6.62
CA LEU A 143 19.32 3.69 -5.89
C LEU A 143 18.12 3.62 -6.85
N TRP A 144 17.49 2.45 -6.89
CA TRP A 144 16.38 2.17 -7.80
C TRP A 144 15.09 2.83 -7.30
N SER A 145 14.40 3.57 -8.17
CA SER A 145 13.11 4.18 -7.86
C SER A 145 13.07 5.16 -6.66
N THR A 146 14.21 5.67 -6.20
CA THR A 146 14.27 6.54 -5.02
C THR A 146 14.16 8.03 -5.32
N ASP A 147 14.32 8.44 -6.59
CA ASP A 147 14.34 9.86 -6.97
C ASP A 147 13.44 10.17 -8.18
N PRO A 148 12.10 10.02 -8.04
CA PRO A 148 11.16 10.44 -9.07
C PRO A 148 11.15 11.98 -9.19
N ILE A 149 11.38 12.49 -10.39
CA ILE A 149 11.35 13.93 -10.70
C ILE A 149 9.94 14.37 -11.08
N TRP A 150 9.20 13.51 -11.79
CA TRP A 150 7.84 13.82 -12.19
C TRP A 150 6.95 12.57 -12.27
N GLN A 151 5.64 12.79 -12.13
CA GLN A 151 4.59 11.82 -12.40
C GLN A 151 3.57 12.45 -13.36
N ALA A 152 3.11 11.68 -14.35
CA ALA A 152 1.97 12.03 -15.19
C ALA A 152 0.74 11.19 -14.80
N ASN A 153 -0.43 11.81 -14.70
CA ASN A 153 -1.72 11.10 -14.74
C ASN A 153 -2.20 11.11 -16.19
N VAL A 154 -2.10 9.96 -16.84
CA VAL A 154 -2.25 9.84 -18.30
C VAL A 154 -3.72 9.75 -18.69
N ILE A 155 -4.10 10.53 -19.71
CA ILE A 155 -5.41 10.49 -20.35
C ILE A 155 -5.26 9.88 -21.75
N ASP A 156 -6.24 9.06 -22.14
CA ASP A 156 -6.35 8.41 -23.46
C ASP A 156 -5.06 7.71 -23.92
N ASN A 157 -4.34 7.09 -22.97
CA ASN A 157 -3.09 6.37 -23.22
C ASN A 157 -2.00 7.26 -23.88
N GLN A 158 -2.05 8.59 -23.67
CA GLN A 158 -1.17 9.57 -24.32
C GLN A 158 -0.58 10.58 -23.34
N LEU A 159 0.76 10.60 -23.25
CA LEU A 159 1.48 11.58 -22.43
C LEU A 159 1.33 13.02 -22.93
N SER A 160 1.16 13.21 -24.24
CA SER A 160 0.98 14.52 -24.85
C SER A 160 -0.48 14.98 -24.90
N HIS A 161 -1.42 14.22 -24.32
CA HIS A 161 -2.82 14.62 -24.26
C HIS A 161 -2.96 15.93 -23.48
N GLU A 162 -3.82 16.85 -23.93
CA GLU A 162 -3.96 18.19 -23.31
C GLU A 162 -4.49 18.16 -21.86
N TYR A 163 -5.15 17.07 -21.49
CA TYR A 163 -5.66 16.81 -20.13
C TYR A 163 -4.76 15.88 -19.29
N THR A 164 -3.59 15.48 -19.80
CA THR A 164 -2.63 14.72 -18.99
C THR A 164 -1.99 15.67 -17.97
N ASP A 165 -2.23 15.41 -16.69
CA ASP A 165 -1.68 16.22 -15.60
C ASP A 165 -0.24 15.78 -15.27
N TYR A 166 0.65 16.77 -15.11
CA TYR A 166 2.03 16.55 -14.68
C TYR A 166 2.27 17.13 -13.30
N TYR A 167 2.85 16.32 -12.42
CA TYR A 167 3.29 16.71 -11.10
C TYR A 167 4.81 16.63 -11.04
N TYR A 168 5.45 17.73 -10.67
CA TYR A 168 6.88 17.78 -10.42
C TYR A 168 7.13 17.55 -8.94
N LEU A 169 7.91 16.53 -8.65
CA LEU A 169 8.10 16.02 -7.30
C LEU A 169 9.40 16.56 -6.73
N HIS A 170 9.34 17.00 -5.48
CA HIS A 170 10.51 17.34 -4.69
C HIS A 170 10.69 16.23 -3.65
N THR A 171 11.70 15.42 -3.87
CA THR A 171 12.16 14.38 -2.97
C THR A 171 13.28 14.94 -2.09
N ASP A 172 13.33 14.51 -0.84
CA ASP A 172 14.55 14.66 -0.06
C ASP A 172 15.54 13.54 -0.46
N HIS A 173 16.63 13.41 0.28
CA HIS A 173 17.76 12.55 -0.10
C HIS A 173 17.66 11.13 0.47
N LEU A 174 16.44 10.64 0.77
CA LEU A 174 16.22 9.39 1.51
C LEU A 174 15.48 8.33 0.69
#